data_AF-A0A151EQT0-F1
#
_entry.id   AF-A0A151EQT0-F1
#
_cell.length_a   1.000
_cell.length_b   1.000
_cell.length_c   1.000
_cell.angle_alpha   90.00
_cell.angle_beta   90.00
_cell.angle_gamma   90.00
#
_symmetry.space_group_name_H-M   'P 1'
#
loop_
_entity.id
_entity.type
_entity.pdbx_description
1 polymer ?
#
loop_
_entity_poly.entity_id
_entity_poly.type
_entity_poly.pdbx_seq_one_letter_code
_entity_poly.pdbx_strand_id
1 'polypeptide(L)'
;MAAAFIHYFLGLGIAYLFGYTGIEAVMVGLVGAVQDLDFVSFFLYRRIMKTRYARLLMHRGITHTLLFVLVTSGVVFLVSPWFSLLILTNFMLHIFTDFVTSWGVSPLLPFSDKRYSLGLMTIFDVPLTVTSVLVGAAGFVSVSPIWGFAAFFGYIFVRFLLKRKLQYRGLLPMGNFTYAFCRAEDDYVVGKVDIFGREETVSVAKYGSGIDDLLLEKIDAKIKGSMLSHFMEYPTYAVEDNSVKIRDARSYLFPRSNRFGFTLFFDRESEKVYMMVGGRRVELP
;
A
#
# COMPACT_ATOMS: atom_id res chain seq x y z
N MET A 1 7.31 -8.95 -2.96
CA MET A 1 7.30 -10.26 -3.65
C MET A 1 5.92 -10.90 -3.70
N ALA A 2 5.18 -11.04 -2.59
CA ALA A 2 3.86 -11.68 -2.65
C ALA A 2 2.79 -10.90 -3.45
N ALA A 3 2.88 -9.56 -3.51
CA ALA A 3 1.99 -8.73 -4.35
C ALA A 3 2.22 -8.96 -5.85
N ALA A 4 3.48 -8.98 -6.30
CA ALA A 4 3.86 -9.28 -7.69
C ALA A 4 3.27 -10.59 -8.24
N PHE A 5 3.09 -11.57 -7.36
CA PHE A 5 2.45 -12.84 -7.71
C PHE A 5 0.99 -12.64 -8.13
N ILE A 6 0.22 -11.85 -7.38
CA ILE A 6 -1.18 -11.54 -7.69
C ILE A 6 -1.27 -10.88 -9.06
N HIS A 7 -0.45 -9.85 -9.31
CA HIS A 7 -0.45 -9.13 -10.59
C HIS A 7 -0.06 -10.02 -11.77
N TYR A 8 0.88 -10.93 -11.59
CA TYR A 8 1.25 -11.91 -12.60
C TYR A 8 0.06 -12.79 -13.02
N PHE A 9 -0.67 -13.42 -12.08
CA PHE A 9 -1.81 -14.27 -12.45
C PHE A 9 -3.00 -13.49 -13.01
N LEU A 10 -3.23 -12.28 -12.53
CA LEU A 10 -4.23 -11.40 -13.14
C LEU A 10 -3.84 -11.06 -14.58
N GLY A 11 -2.56 -10.82 -14.85
CA GLY A 11 -2.03 -10.61 -16.19
C GLY A 11 -2.21 -11.83 -17.10
N LEU A 12 -1.99 -13.04 -16.58
CA LEU A 12 -2.32 -14.29 -17.29
C LEU A 12 -3.81 -14.34 -17.65
N GLY A 13 -4.70 -14.02 -16.70
CA GLY A 13 -6.14 -13.97 -16.93
C GLY A 13 -6.54 -13.01 -18.02
N ILE A 14 -5.97 -11.80 -18.02
CA ILE A 14 -6.17 -10.82 -19.09
C ILE A 14 -5.68 -11.39 -20.43
N ALA A 15 -4.52 -12.06 -20.46
CA ALA A 15 -4.01 -12.67 -21.69
C ALA A 15 -5.02 -13.67 -22.29
N TYR A 16 -5.61 -14.55 -21.47
CA TYR A 16 -6.63 -15.50 -21.91
C TYR A 16 -7.89 -14.82 -22.43
N LEU A 17 -8.33 -13.71 -21.81
CA LEU A 17 -9.47 -12.93 -22.30
C LEU A 17 -9.21 -12.31 -23.68
N PHE A 18 -7.95 -12.07 -24.01
CA PHE A 18 -7.51 -11.56 -25.32
C PHE A 18 -7.15 -12.68 -26.31
N GLY A 19 -7.39 -13.95 -25.94
CA GLY A 19 -7.17 -15.11 -26.80
C GLY A 19 -5.75 -15.66 -26.81
N TYR A 20 -4.83 -15.11 -26.02
CA TYR A 20 -3.48 -15.64 -25.89
C TYR A 20 -3.47 -16.90 -25.04
N THR A 21 -2.63 -17.88 -25.38
CA THR A 21 -2.52 -19.15 -24.65
C THR A 21 -1.06 -19.60 -24.52
N GLY A 22 -0.80 -20.64 -23.72
CA GLY A 22 0.54 -21.23 -23.59
C GLY A 22 1.60 -20.21 -23.19
N ILE A 23 2.70 -20.15 -23.95
CA ILE A 23 3.84 -19.27 -23.66
C ILE A 23 3.50 -17.79 -23.85
N GLU A 24 2.62 -17.44 -24.80
CA GLU A 24 2.23 -16.05 -25.04
C GLU A 24 1.49 -15.48 -23.83
N ALA A 25 0.58 -16.27 -23.25
CA ALA A 25 -0.09 -15.91 -22.02
C ALA A 25 0.91 -15.67 -20.88
N VAL A 26 1.89 -16.57 -20.72
CA VAL A 26 2.98 -16.41 -19.72
C VAL A 26 3.76 -15.12 -19.92
N MET A 27 4.12 -14.78 -21.16
CA MET A 27 4.81 -13.51 -21.46
C MET A 27 3.94 -12.30 -21.09
N VAL A 28 2.65 -12.31 -21.43
CA VAL A 28 1.72 -11.24 -21.05
C VAL A 28 1.54 -11.15 -19.53
N GLY A 29 1.48 -12.27 -18.82
CA GLY A 29 1.47 -12.31 -17.36
C GLY A 29 2.68 -11.59 -16.76
N LEU A 30 3.87 -11.85 -17.31
CA LEU A 30 5.10 -11.15 -16.90
C LEU A 30 5.04 -9.65 -17.19
N VAL A 31 4.47 -9.24 -18.34
CA VAL A 31 4.24 -7.82 -18.65
C VAL A 31 3.38 -7.17 -17.57
N GLY A 32 2.31 -7.83 -17.11
CA GLY A 32 1.47 -7.34 -16.00
C GLY A 32 2.21 -7.12 -14.68
N ALA A 33 3.27 -7.90 -14.44
CA ALA A 33 4.13 -7.76 -13.27
C ALA A 33 5.25 -6.73 -13.44
N VAL A 34 5.44 -6.13 -14.63
CA VAL A 34 6.53 -5.16 -14.89
C VAL A 34 6.44 -3.94 -13.99
N GLN A 35 5.24 -3.46 -13.65
CA GLN A 35 5.09 -2.30 -12.78
C GLN A 35 5.72 -2.53 -11.40
N ASP A 36 5.74 -3.78 -10.93
CA ASP A 36 6.35 -4.24 -9.68
C ASP A 36 7.87 -4.47 -9.79
N LEU A 37 8.47 -4.32 -10.98
CA LEU A 37 9.92 -4.26 -11.16
C LEU A 37 10.48 -2.86 -10.83
N ASP A 38 9.81 -2.16 -9.91
CA ASP A 38 10.21 -0.86 -9.38
C ASP A 38 11.57 -0.90 -8.67
N PHE A 39 12.12 -2.10 -8.41
CA PHE A 39 13.52 -2.30 -8.00
C PHE A 39 14.54 -1.73 -9.01
N VAL A 40 14.22 -1.72 -10.31
CA VAL A 40 15.09 -1.17 -11.36
C VAL A 40 15.11 0.35 -11.25
N SER A 41 13.93 0.96 -11.13
CA SER A 41 13.81 2.40 -10.82
C SER A 41 14.49 2.74 -9.51
N PHE A 42 14.39 1.89 -8.47
CA PHE A 42 15.11 2.06 -7.20
C PHE A 42 16.63 2.10 -7.41
N PHE A 43 17.20 1.22 -8.24
CA PHE A 43 18.63 1.20 -8.52
C PHE A 43 19.08 2.46 -9.28
N LEU A 44 18.30 2.88 -10.28
CA LEU A 44 18.56 4.10 -11.05
C LEU A 44 18.46 5.35 -10.18
N TYR A 45 17.40 5.47 -9.38
CA TYR A 45 17.14 6.61 -8.50
C TYR A 45 18.19 6.70 -7.39
N ARG A 46 18.59 5.57 -6.80
CA ARG A 46 19.71 5.51 -5.85
C ARG A 46 21.01 6.03 -6.46
N ARG A 47 21.25 5.74 -7.74
CA ARG A 47 22.47 6.15 -8.45
C ARG A 47 22.44 7.63 -8.84
N ILE A 48 21.29 8.14 -9.26
CA ILE A 48 21.11 9.52 -9.73
C ILE A 48 20.96 10.49 -8.54
N MET A 49 20.07 10.20 -7.59
CA MET A 49 19.76 11.08 -6.47
C MET A 49 20.70 10.89 -5.28
N LYS A 50 21.60 9.89 -5.32
CA LYS A 50 22.53 9.52 -4.23
C LYS A 50 21.85 9.30 -2.86
N THR A 51 20.53 9.10 -2.82
CA THR A 51 19.79 8.96 -1.56
C THR A 51 19.61 7.50 -1.17
N ARG A 52 19.73 7.20 0.14
CA ARG A 52 19.40 5.88 0.72
C ARG A 52 17.90 5.74 1.03
N TYR A 53 17.12 6.79 0.77
CA TYR A 53 15.66 6.90 1.01
C TYR A 53 14.80 6.11 0.03
N ALA A 54 15.36 5.71 -1.12
CA ALA A 54 14.61 5.10 -2.22
C ALA A 54 13.82 3.83 -1.82
N ARG A 55 14.21 3.11 -0.77
CA ARG A 55 13.57 1.85 -0.38
C ARG A 55 12.24 2.04 0.36
N LEU A 56 12.07 3.17 1.04
CA LEU A 56 10.84 3.54 1.75
C LEU A 56 9.91 4.39 0.88
N LEU A 57 10.47 5.08 -0.12
CA LEU A 57 9.73 5.99 -1.00
C LEU A 57 9.12 5.32 -2.23
N MET A 58 9.48 4.08 -2.60
CA MET A 58 9.30 3.65 -4.01
C MET A 58 8.53 2.37 -4.30
N HIS A 59 8.04 1.59 -3.31
CA HIS A 59 7.13 0.51 -3.72
C HIS A 59 5.79 1.12 -4.13
N ARG A 60 5.54 1.09 -5.44
CA ARG A 60 4.48 1.81 -6.17
C ARG A 60 4.76 3.29 -6.44
N GLY A 61 5.94 3.55 -7.01
CA GLY A 61 6.40 4.85 -7.50
C GLY A 61 5.83 5.22 -8.89
N ILE A 62 6.65 5.79 -9.77
CA ILE A 62 6.19 6.31 -11.07
C ILE A 62 5.55 5.23 -11.96
N THR A 63 5.95 3.97 -11.84
CA THR A 63 5.42 2.83 -12.60
C THR A 63 3.95 2.55 -12.30
N HIS A 64 3.42 3.00 -11.16
CA HIS A 64 2.03 2.82 -10.73
C HIS A 64 1.18 4.09 -10.90
N THR A 65 1.59 4.96 -11.83
CA THR A 65 0.89 6.21 -12.15
C THR A 65 0.04 6.07 -13.39
N LEU A 66 -1.06 6.83 -13.46
CA LEU A 66 -1.88 6.90 -14.68
C LEU A 66 -1.04 7.44 -15.86
N LEU A 67 -0.15 8.39 -15.59
CA LEU A 67 0.77 8.91 -16.60
C LEU A 67 1.64 7.81 -17.21
N PHE A 68 2.27 6.98 -16.38
CA PHE A 68 3.09 5.86 -16.87
C PHE A 68 2.29 4.85 -17.69
N VAL A 69 1.08 4.52 -17.24
CA VAL A 69 0.20 3.61 -17.99
C VAL A 69 -0.18 4.19 -19.35
N LEU A 70 -0.61 5.45 -19.39
CA LEU A 70 -1.03 6.11 -20.63
C LEU A 70 0.14 6.29 -21.60
N VAL A 71 1.32 6.67 -21.12
CA VAL A 71 2.52 6.81 -21.96
C VAL A 71 2.96 5.45 -22.49
N THR A 72 3.05 4.43 -21.64
CA THR A 72 3.51 3.10 -22.08
C THR A 72 2.54 2.48 -23.09
N SER A 73 1.23 2.55 -22.80
CA SER A 73 0.19 2.11 -23.72
C SER A 73 0.22 2.92 -25.02
N GLY A 74 0.32 4.25 -24.96
CA GLY A 74 0.38 5.13 -26.12
C GLY A 74 1.60 4.90 -27.02
N VAL A 75 2.77 4.60 -26.46
CA VAL A 75 3.96 4.22 -27.24
C VAL A 75 3.73 2.90 -27.95
N VAL A 76 3.16 1.90 -27.27
CA VAL A 76 2.87 0.59 -27.88
C VAL A 76 1.75 0.70 -28.92
N PHE A 77 0.83 1.65 -28.78
CA PHE A 77 -0.23 1.90 -29.75
C PHE A 77 0.32 2.21 -31.15
N LEU A 78 1.46 2.91 -31.23
CA LEU A 78 2.12 3.24 -32.49
C LEU A 78 2.62 2.00 -33.25
N VAL A 79 2.84 0.88 -32.55
CA VAL A 79 3.31 -0.39 -33.12
C VAL A 79 2.16 -1.36 -33.31
N SER A 80 1.29 -1.48 -32.30
CA SER A 80 0.13 -2.36 -32.33
C SER A 80 -0.98 -1.84 -31.41
N PRO A 81 -2.11 -1.38 -31.97
CA PRO A 81 -3.30 -1.00 -31.19
C PRO A 81 -3.82 -2.10 -30.26
N TRP A 82 -3.74 -3.36 -30.69
CA TRP A 82 -4.23 -4.50 -29.91
C TRP A 82 -3.40 -4.75 -28.63
N PHE A 83 -2.07 -4.89 -28.78
CA PHE A 83 -1.16 -4.96 -27.64
C PHE A 83 -1.22 -3.74 -26.72
N SER A 84 -1.46 -2.54 -27.26
CA SER A 84 -1.68 -1.35 -26.44
C SER A 84 -2.86 -1.48 -25.48
N LEU A 85 -4.00 -1.99 -25.98
CA LEU A 85 -5.19 -2.21 -25.15
C LEU A 85 -4.95 -3.26 -24.07
N LEU A 86 -4.20 -4.31 -24.40
CA LEU A 86 -3.80 -5.34 -23.44
C LEU A 86 -2.92 -4.77 -22.33
N ILE A 87 -1.90 -3.97 -22.66
CA ILE A 87 -1.04 -3.30 -21.65
C ILE A 87 -1.85 -2.35 -20.79
N LEU A 88 -2.70 -1.52 -21.40
CA LEU A 88 -3.57 -0.60 -20.69
C LEU A 88 -4.44 -1.33 -19.66
N THR A 89 -5.09 -2.41 -20.09
CA THR A 89 -6.00 -3.20 -19.23
C THR A 89 -5.24 -3.84 -18.08
N ASN A 90 -4.08 -4.45 -18.37
CA ASN A 90 -3.27 -5.14 -17.39
C ASN A 90 -2.72 -4.16 -16.33
N PHE A 91 -2.18 -3.01 -16.77
CA PHE A 91 -1.63 -2.01 -15.88
C PHE A 91 -2.71 -1.27 -15.06
N MET A 92 -3.89 -1.05 -15.63
CA MET A 92 -5.01 -0.48 -14.88
C MET A 92 -5.50 -1.46 -13.81
N LEU A 93 -5.60 -2.75 -14.13
CA LEU A 93 -5.97 -3.78 -13.17
C LEU A 93 -4.93 -3.90 -12.05
N HIS A 94 -3.65 -3.77 -12.37
CA HIS A 94 -2.57 -3.74 -11.39
C HIS A 94 -2.74 -2.56 -10.42
N ILE A 95 -2.85 -1.32 -10.93
CA ILE A 95 -3.06 -0.11 -10.10
C ILE A 95 -4.33 -0.25 -9.25
N PHE A 96 -5.41 -0.78 -9.83
CA PHE A 96 -6.65 -1.04 -9.10
C PHE A 96 -6.44 -2.05 -7.96
N THR A 97 -5.76 -3.15 -8.21
CA THR A 97 -5.47 -4.18 -7.20
C THR A 97 -4.64 -3.59 -6.06
N ASP A 98 -3.74 -2.67 -6.38
CA ASP A 98 -2.96 -1.97 -5.37
C ASP A 98 -3.73 -0.89 -4.60
N PHE A 99 -4.71 -0.26 -5.26
CA PHE A 99 -5.62 0.69 -4.64
C PHE A 99 -6.54 0.04 -3.60
N VAL A 100 -6.96 -1.22 -3.79
CA VAL A 100 -7.80 -1.93 -2.81
C VAL A 100 -7.05 -2.33 -1.54
N THR A 101 -5.71 -2.46 -1.61
CA THR A 101 -4.90 -2.78 -0.44
C THR A 101 -4.70 -1.55 0.44
N SER A 102 -4.40 -1.80 1.71
CA SER A 102 -4.16 -0.76 2.69
C SER A 102 -2.88 0.03 2.45
N TRP A 103 -1.96 -0.50 1.64
CA TRP A 103 -0.76 0.22 1.22
C TRP A 103 -1.10 1.38 0.28
N GLY A 104 -2.02 1.18 -0.67
CA GLY A 104 -2.46 2.21 -1.61
C GLY A 104 -1.49 2.50 -2.76
N VAL A 105 -1.83 3.50 -3.57
CA VAL A 105 -1.10 3.96 -4.76
C VAL A 105 -1.12 5.49 -4.86
N SER A 106 -0.14 6.06 -5.55
CA SER A 106 -0.08 7.51 -5.85
C SER A 106 -0.26 7.73 -7.36
N PRO A 107 -1.48 7.58 -7.91
CA PRO A 107 -1.72 7.51 -9.35
C PRO A 107 -1.39 8.82 -10.09
N LEU A 108 -1.29 9.93 -9.36
CA LEU A 108 -1.07 11.29 -9.89
C LEU A 108 0.38 11.76 -9.80
N LEU A 109 1.35 10.92 -9.39
CA LEU A 109 2.76 11.31 -9.46
C LEU A 109 3.16 11.61 -10.92
N PRO A 110 4.03 12.61 -11.18
CA PRO A 110 4.71 13.48 -10.20
C PRO A 110 3.92 14.77 -9.84
N PHE A 111 2.67 14.91 -10.26
CA PHE A 111 1.87 16.12 -10.02
C PHE A 111 1.34 16.22 -8.59
N SER A 112 1.21 15.08 -7.90
CA SER A 112 0.81 15.03 -6.49
C SER A 112 1.41 13.82 -5.79
N ASP A 113 1.96 14.04 -4.59
CA ASP A 113 2.47 12.97 -3.71
C ASP A 113 1.37 12.27 -2.91
N LYS A 114 0.11 12.68 -3.08
CA LYS A 114 -1.01 12.11 -2.34
C LYS A 114 -1.24 10.64 -2.72
N ARG A 115 -1.27 9.80 -1.69
CA ARG A 115 -1.55 8.37 -1.80
C ARG A 115 -3.01 8.08 -1.49
N TYR A 116 -3.58 7.15 -2.24
CA TYR A 116 -4.98 6.75 -2.16
C TYR A 116 -5.08 5.25 -1.92
N SER A 117 -6.02 4.84 -1.07
CA SER A 117 -6.26 3.45 -0.68
C SER A 117 -7.70 3.28 -0.24
N LEU A 118 -8.35 2.17 -0.63
CA LEU A 118 -9.62 1.77 -0.02
C LEU A 118 -9.44 1.07 1.32
N GLY A 119 -8.22 0.61 1.62
CA GLY A 119 -7.90 -0.11 2.85
C GLY A 119 -8.83 -1.29 3.11
N LEU A 120 -9.10 -2.10 2.09
CA LEU A 120 -9.98 -3.26 2.22
C LEU A 120 -9.22 -4.46 2.76
N MET A 121 -7.97 -4.64 2.33
CA MET A 121 -7.13 -5.80 2.66
C MET A 121 -5.67 -5.43 2.86
N THR A 122 -4.90 -6.35 3.47
CA THR A 122 -3.45 -6.25 3.60
C THR A 122 -2.76 -6.41 2.24
N ILE A 123 -1.47 -6.07 2.14
CA ILE A 123 -0.68 -6.27 0.91
C ILE A 123 -0.66 -7.76 0.51
N PHE A 124 -0.57 -8.63 1.51
CA PHE A 124 -0.73 -10.06 1.32
C PHE A 124 -2.05 -10.49 1.96
N ASP A 125 -2.99 -10.87 1.10
CA ASP A 125 -4.30 -11.36 1.48
C ASP A 125 -4.50 -12.75 0.86
N VAL A 126 -4.70 -13.75 1.71
CA VAL A 126 -4.67 -15.15 1.26
C VAL A 126 -5.83 -15.43 0.29
N PRO A 127 -7.10 -15.07 0.58
CA PRO A 127 -8.17 -15.27 -0.38
C PRO A 127 -7.97 -14.52 -1.70
N LEU A 128 -7.46 -13.27 -1.68
CA LEU A 128 -7.14 -12.54 -2.92
C LEU A 128 -6.07 -13.27 -3.74
N THR A 129 -5.05 -13.79 -3.06
CA THR A 129 -3.97 -14.57 -3.71
C THR A 129 -4.54 -15.83 -4.35
N VAL A 130 -5.36 -16.61 -3.63
CA VAL A 130 -6.00 -17.82 -4.15
C VAL A 130 -6.88 -17.49 -5.37
N THR A 131 -7.75 -16.49 -5.27
CA THR A 131 -8.62 -16.10 -6.39
C THR A 131 -7.83 -15.60 -7.60
N SER A 132 -6.71 -14.91 -7.40
CA SER A 132 -5.80 -14.54 -8.51
C SER A 132 -5.18 -15.77 -9.17
N VAL A 133 -4.74 -16.77 -8.39
CA VAL A 133 -4.23 -18.04 -8.95
C VAL A 133 -5.31 -18.73 -9.76
N LEU A 134 -6.57 -18.76 -9.29
CA LEU A 134 -7.69 -19.32 -10.05
C LEU A 134 -7.88 -18.60 -11.40
N VAL A 135 -7.73 -17.26 -11.43
CA VAL A 135 -7.77 -16.47 -12.69
C VAL A 135 -6.70 -16.95 -13.67
N GLY A 136 -5.44 -17.03 -13.25
CA GLY A 136 -4.35 -17.41 -14.16
C GLY A 136 -4.24 -18.92 -14.42
N ALA A 137 -4.84 -19.76 -13.58
CA ALA A 137 -4.93 -21.20 -13.79
C ALA A 137 -6.07 -21.58 -14.75
N ALA A 138 -7.12 -20.76 -14.87
CA ALA A 138 -8.32 -21.06 -15.64
C ALA A 138 -8.00 -21.48 -17.09
N GLY A 139 -7.10 -20.75 -17.77
CA GLY A 139 -6.69 -21.05 -19.14
C GLY A 139 -5.94 -22.38 -19.29
N PHE A 140 -5.25 -22.87 -18.26
CA PHE A 140 -4.56 -24.17 -18.30
C PHE A 140 -5.52 -25.36 -18.14
N VAL A 141 -6.65 -25.15 -17.48
CA VAL A 141 -7.66 -26.19 -17.23
C VAL A 141 -8.88 -26.06 -18.15
N SER A 142 -8.78 -25.26 -19.22
CA SER A 142 -9.88 -25.00 -20.18
C SER A 142 -11.15 -24.45 -19.53
N VAL A 143 -11.01 -23.74 -18.41
CA VAL A 143 -12.10 -23.01 -17.75
C VAL A 143 -12.05 -21.55 -18.20
N SER A 144 -13.22 -20.95 -18.43
CA SER A 144 -13.28 -19.53 -18.77
C SER A 144 -12.67 -18.67 -17.65
N PRO A 145 -11.70 -17.79 -17.93
CA PRO A 145 -11.09 -16.90 -16.93
C PRO A 145 -12.10 -15.92 -16.31
N ILE A 146 -13.26 -15.72 -16.94
CA ILE A 146 -14.36 -14.88 -16.42
C ILE A 146 -14.80 -15.34 -15.03
N TRP A 147 -14.87 -16.64 -14.78
CA TRP A 147 -15.25 -17.16 -13.47
C TRP A 147 -14.21 -16.87 -12.39
N GLY A 148 -12.92 -16.94 -12.75
CA GLY A 148 -11.84 -16.52 -11.87
C GLY A 148 -11.95 -15.03 -11.53
N PHE A 149 -12.19 -14.19 -12.55
CA PHE A 149 -12.36 -12.74 -12.35
C PHE A 149 -13.61 -12.42 -11.52
N ALA A 150 -14.72 -13.11 -11.75
CA ALA A 150 -15.94 -12.97 -10.96
C ALA A 150 -15.68 -13.30 -9.48
N ALA A 151 -14.94 -14.37 -9.19
CA ALA A 151 -14.55 -14.71 -7.82
C ALA A 151 -13.61 -13.66 -7.20
N PHE A 152 -12.62 -13.18 -7.96
CA PHE A 152 -11.68 -12.15 -7.52
C PHE A 152 -12.38 -10.83 -7.18
N PHE A 153 -13.18 -10.28 -8.11
CA PHE A 153 -13.91 -9.03 -7.88
C PHE A 153 -15.05 -9.21 -6.87
N GLY A 154 -15.71 -10.37 -6.85
CA GLY A 154 -16.72 -10.72 -5.85
C GLY A 154 -16.14 -10.70 -4.44
N TYR A 155 -14.94 -11.23 -4.25
CA TYR A 155 -14.24 -11.16 -2.96
C TYR A 155 -13.93 -9.71 -2.55
N ILE A 156 -13.40 -8.89 -3.45
CA ILE A 156 -13.14 -7.46 -3.19
C ILE A 156 -14.45 -6.75 -2.79
N PHE A 157 -15.55 -7.03 -3.49
CA PHE A 157 -16.85 -6.46 -3.21
C PHE A 157 -17.37 -6.88 -1.83
N VAL A 158 -17.25 -8.16 -1.47
CA VAL A 158 -17.59 -8.65 -0.13
C VAL A 158 -16.77 -7.92 0.94
N ARG A 159 -15.45 -7.75 0.73
CA ARG A 159 -14.59 -6.99 1.67
C ARG A 159 -15.04 -5.54 1.81
N PHE A 160 -15.44 -4.90 0.72
CA PHE A 160 -16.00 -3.55 0.74
C PHE A 160 -17.28 -3.47 1.57
N LEU A 161 -18.22 -4.40 1.39
CA LEU A 161 -19.45 -4.46 2.18
C LEU A 161 -19.18 -4.71 3.66
N LEU A 162 -18.28 -5.64 3.98
CA LEU A 162 -17.89 -5.94 5.37
C LEU A 162 -17.28 -4.72 6.04
N LYS A 163 -16.37 -4.01 5.36
CA LYS A 163 -15.79 -2.77 5.88
C LYS A 163 -16.85 -1.70 6.13
N ARG A 164 -17.82 -1.55 5.22
CA ARG A 164 -18.92 -0.58 5.38
C ARG A 164 -19.86 -0.89 6.54
N LYS A 165 -20.03 -2.15 6.90
CA LYS A 165 -20.82 -2.55 8.07
C LYS A 165 -20.16 -2.13 9.40
N LEU A 166 -18.84 -2.00 9.42
CA LEU A 166 -18.10 -1.57 10.59
C LEU A 166 -18.21 -0.03 10.71
N GLN A 167 -18.80 0.46 11.80
CA GLN A 167 -19.11 1.88 12.02
C GLN A 167 -17.89 2.74 12.44
N TYR A 168 -16.68 2.28 12.11
CA TYR A 168 -15.42 2.86 12.56
C TYR A 168 -14.80 3.75 11.48
N ARG A 169 -14.28 4.91 11.89
CA ARG A 169 -13.41 5.74 11.05
C ARG A 169 -11.98 5.18 11.07
N GLY A 170 -11.22 5.44 10.01
CA GLY A 170 -9.81 5.05 9.94
C GLY A 170 -9.54 3.53 9.96
N LEU A 171 -10.52 2.71 9.56
CA LEU A 171 -10.38 1.25 9.55
C LEU A 171 -9.24 0.80 8.64
N LEU A 172 -8.30 0.07 9.22
CA LEU A 172 -7.17 -0.52 8.52
C LEU A 172 -7.16 -2.05 8.68
N PRO A 173 -7.05 -2.82 7.59
CA PRO A 173 -7.02 -4.26 7.66
C PRO A 173 -5.69 -4.73 8.25
N MET A 174 -5.79 -5.64 9.23
CA MET A 174 -4.66 -6.25 9.95
C MET A 174 -4.49 -7.74 9.67
N GLY A 175 -5.45 -8.32 8.96
CA GLY A 175 -5.40 -9.67 8.43
C GLY A 175 -6.53 -9.85 7.40
N ASN A 176 -6.85 -11.11 7.10
CA ASN A 176 -7.91 -11.42 6.16
C ASN A 176 -9.29 -10.96 6.66
N PHE A 177 -9.54 -10.98 7.98
CA PHE A 177 -10.87 -10.70 8.53
C PHE A 177 -10.85 -9.87 9.82
N THR A 178 -9.78 -9.09 10.02
CA THR A 178 -9.62 -8.24 11.20
C THR A 178 -9.18 -6.85 10.76
N TYR A 179 -9.77 -5.83 11.36
CA TYR A 179 -9.45 -4.43 11.13
C TYR A 179 -9.02 -3.78 12.45
N ALA A 180 -8.04 -2.90 12.38
CA ALA A 180 -7.69 -1.96 13.42
C ALA A 180 -8.53 -0.68 13.25
N PHE A 181 -8.96 -0.11 14.38
CA PHE A 181 -9.54 1.22 14.44
C PHE A 181 -8.85 2.03 15.55
N CYS A 182 -9.02 3.34 15.52
CA CYS A 182 -8.63 4.23 16.60
C CYS A 182 -9.70 5.30 16.78
N ARG A 183 -10.06 5.60 18.02
CA ARG A 183 -10.91 6.74 18.39
C ARG A 183 -10.03 7.76 19.10
N ALA A 184 -10.04 8.99 18.61
CA ALA A 184 -9.39 10.11 19.26
C ALA A 184 -10.36 10.71 20.28
N GLU A 185 -10.18 10.41 21.56
CA GLU A 185 -10.90 10.99 22.69
C GLU A 185 -9.92 11.95 23.41
N ASP A 186 -9.81 11.91 24.73
CA ASP A 186 -8.71 12.59 25.44
C ASP A 186 -7.37 11.89 25.13
N ASP A 187 -7.34 10.58 25.33
CA ASP A 187 -6.32 9.65 24.83
C ASP A 187 -6.78 8.94 23.55
N TYR A 188 -5.97 8.03 23.02
CA TYR A 188 -6.39 7.15 21.93
C TYR A 188 -6.98 5.86 22.46
N VAL A 189 -8.21 5.55 22.05
CA VAL A 189 -8.75 4.18 22.19
C VAL A 189 -8.44 3.43 20.92
N VAL A 190 -7.48 2.52 21.00
CA VAL A 190 -7.03 1.68 19.89
C VAL A 190 -7.71 0.34 20.01
N GLY A 191 -8.34 -0.13 18.93
CA GLY A 191 -9.01 -1.42 18.95
C GLY A 191 -8.80 -2.24 17.70
N LYS A 192 -9.13 -3.51 17.82
CA LYS A 192 -9.30 -4.43 16.69
C LYS A 192 -10.71 -4.96 16.69
N VAL A 193 -11.28 -5.07 15.51
CA VAL A 193 -12.61 -5.61 15.27
C VAL A 193 -12.53 -6.65 14.18
N ASP A 194 -13.14 -7.80 14.40
CA ASP A 194 -13.29 -8.81 13.34
C ASP A 194 -14.57 -8.61 12.52
N ILE A 195 -14.75 -9.40 11.47
CA ILE A 195 -15.93 -9.33 10.60
C ILE A 195 -17.25 -9.67 11.30
N PHE A 196 -17.19 -10.26 12.50
CA PHE A 196 -18.36 -10.57 13.32
C PHE A 196 -18.66 -9.47 14.34
N GLY A 197 -17.88 -8.39 14.36
CA GLY A 197 -18.04 -7.29 15.31
C GLY A 197 -17.48 -7.59 16.69
N ARG A 198 -16.63 -8.61 16.85
CA ARG A 198 -15.95 -8.87 18.13
C ARG A 198 -14.78 -7.92 18.28
N GLU A 199 -14.75 -7.21 19.40
CA GLU A 199 -13.86 -6.09 19.64
C GLU A 199 -12.90 -6.35 20.79
N GLU A 200 -11.68 -5.84 20.65
CA GLU A 200 -10.68 -5.77 21.72
C GLU A 200 -10.00 -4.41 21.65
N THR A 201 -9.92 -3.72 22.78
CA THR A 201 -9.44 -2.33 22.85
C THR A 201 -8.38 -2.14 23.93
N VAL A 202 -7.48 -1.17 23.70
CA VAL A 202 -6.47 -0.70 24.64
C VAL A 202 -6.46 0.82 24.61
N SER A 203 -6.33 1.45 25.79
CA SER A 203 -6.10 2.89 25.89
C SER A 203 -4.61 3.20 25.71
N VAL A 204 -4.30 4.20 24.89
CA VAL A 204 -2.94 4.60 24.55
C VAL A 204 -2.83 6.12 24.73
N ALA A 205 -1.92 6.54 25.59
CA ALA A 205 -1.67 7.95 25.83
C ALA A 205 -1.18 8.66 24.55
N LYS A 206 -1.75 9.83 24.25
CA LYS A 206 -1.32 10.62 23.07
C LYS A 206 0.09 11.17 23.23
N TYR A 207 0.39 11.69 24.42
CA TYR A 207 1.63 12.39 24.72
C TYR A 207 2.22 11.84 26.01
N GLY A 208 3.52 11.56 26.01
CA GLY A 208 4.31 11.46 27.23
C GLY A 208 4.45 12.83 27.90
N SER A 209 4.80 12.83 29.19
CA SER A 209 5.09 14.08 29.91
C SER A 209 6.24 14.85 29.25
N GLY A 210 6.17 16.19 29.28
CA GLY A 210 7.29 17.07 28.89
C GLY A 210 7.36 17.48 27.42
N ILE A 211 6.27 17.37 26.65
CA ILE A 211 6.18 17.89 25.28
C ILE A 211 5.29 19.12 25.29
N ASP A 212 5.80 20.26 24.80
CA ASP A 212 5.02 21.49 24.65
C ASP A 212 4.21 21.52 23.34
N ASP A 213 3.13 22.31 23.33
CA ASP A 213 2.20 22.39 22.21
C ASP A 213 2.85 22.95 20.92
N LEU A 214 3.82 23.85 21.05
CA LEU A 214 4.51 24.46 19.91
C LEU A 214 5.39 23.43 19.18
N LEU A 215 6.07 22.58 19.95
CA LEU A 215 6.86 21.47 19.45
C LEU A 215 5.97 20.43 18.74
N LEU A 216 4.81 20.12 19.31
CA LEU A 216 3.82 19.24 18.68
C LEU A 216 3.36 19.78 17.33
N GLU A 217 3.00 21.06 17.25
CA GLU A 217 2.55 21.70 16.00
C GLU A 217 3.63 21.62 14.90
N LYS A 218 4.89 21.87 15.26
CA LYS A 218 6.04 21.74 14.34
C LYS A 218 6.21 20.31 13.83
N ILE A 219 6.09 19.32 14.71
CA ILE A 219 6.21 17.90 14.33
C ILE A 219 5.05 17.52 13.40
N ASP A 220 3.83 17.87 13.77
CA ASP A 220 2.61 17.61 13.00
C ASP A 220 2.69 18.18 11.58
N ALA A 221 3.15 19.42 11.44
CA ALA A 221 3.30 20.07 10.14
C ALA A 221 4.25 19.29 9.22
N LYS A 222 5.37 18.79 9.75
CA LYS A 222 6.33 17.97 8.99
C LYS A 222 5.76 16.60 8.62
N ILE A 223 5.08 15.93 9.55
CA ILE A 223 4.45 14.63 9.25
C ILE A 223 3.38 14.79 8.17
N LYS A 224 2.48 15.77 8.31
CA LYS A 224 1.39 16.06 7.36
C LYS A 224 1.90 16.42 5.97
N GLY A 225 3.02 17.14 5.89
CA GLY A 225 3.68 17.48 4.62
C GLY A 225 4.43 16.32 3.95
N SER A 226 4.62 15.20 4.65
CA SER A 226 5.38 14.05 4.15
C SER A 226 4.47 12.91 3.64
N MET A 227 5.05 11.99 2.88
CA MET A 227 4.39 10.72 2.52
C MET A 227 4.03 9.84 3.73
N LEU A 228 4.55 10.14 4.92
CA LEU A 228 4.31 9.37 6.15
C LEU A 228 2.98 9.69 6.80
N SER A 229 2.33 10.80 6.43
CA SER A 229 0.98 11.15 6.87
C SER A 229 -0.02 10.00 6.68
N HIS A 230 0.13 9.20 5.61
CA HIS A 230 -0.69 8.02 5.35
C HIS A 230 -0.51 6.87 6.38
N PHE A 231 0.65 6.82 7.02
CA PHE A 231 1.00 5.80 8.01
C PHE A 231 0.86 6.28 9.46
N MET A 232 0.81 7.61 9.66
CA MET A 232 0.82 8.28 10.96
C MET A 232 -0.47 9.08 11.16
N GLU A 233 -1.60 8.38 11.18
CA GLU A 233 -2.92 9.01 11.31
C GLU A 233 -3.25 9.34 12.77
N TYR A 234 -2.77 8.51 13.71
CA TYR A 234 -2.97 8.67 15.15
C TYR A 234 -1.62 8.71 15.86
N PRO A 235 -0.83 9.79 15.71
CA PRO A 235 0.52 9.85 16.24
C PRO A 235 0.52 9.95 17.76
N THR A 236 1.32 9.10 18.41
CA THR A 236 1.70 9.15 19.83
C THR A 236 3.12 9.68 19.96
N TYR A 237 3.38 10.48 20.98
CA TYR A 237 4.65 11.18 21.15
C TYR A 237 5.28 10.83 22.50
N ALA A 238 6.56 10.51 22.53
CA ALA A 238 7.32 10.28 23.75
C ALA A 238 8.70 10.93 23.66
N VAL A 239 9.11 11.66 24.71
CA VAL A 239 10.46 12.25 24.77
C VAL A 239 11.48 11.13 25.03
N GLU A 240 12.53 11.10 24.21
CA GLU A 240 13.65 10.16 24.32
C GLU A 240 14.95 10.92 24.04
N ASP A 241 15.70 11.21 25.12
CA ASP A 241 16.90 12.04 25.11
C ASP A 241 16.67 13.40 24.43
N ASN A 242 17.35 13.66 23.31
CA ASN A 242 17.26 14.90 22.53
C ASN A 242 16.27 14.80 21.36
N SER A 243 15.40 13.80 21.38
CA SER A 243 14.45 13.51 20.32
C SER A 243 13.04 13.26 20.84
N VAL A 244 12.05 13.45 19.97
CA VAL A 244 10.67 13.02 20.21
C VAL A 244 10.43 11.78 19.37
N LYS A 245 10.23 10.64 20.03
CA LYS A 245 9.82 9.39 19.42
C LYS A 245 8.35 9.48 19.04
N ILE A 246 8.05 9.20 17.78
CA ILE A 246 6.68 9.27 17.24
C ILE A 246 6.31 7.90 16.68
N ARG A 247 5.14 7.40 17.08
CA ARG A 247 4.58 6.12 16.62
C ARG A 247 3.11 6.29 16.28
N ASP A 248 2.54 5.42 15.46
CA ASP A 248 1.08 5.37 15.33
C ASP A 248 0.50 4.60 16.53
N ALA A 249 -0.58 5.09 17.14
CA ALA A 249 -1.21 4.48 18.31
C ALA A 249 -1.59 3.00 18.06
N ARG A 250 -1.92 2.64 16.82
CA ARG A 250 -2.24 1.26 16.43
C ARG A 250 -1.04 0.31 16.60
N SER A 251 0.18 0.82 16.71
CA SER A 251 1.39 0.01 16.97
C SER A 251 1.37 -0.68 18.34
N TYR A 252 0.65 -0.15 19.33
CA TYR A 252 0.60 -0.73 20.69
C TYR A 252 -0.20 -2.03 20.73
N LEU A 253 -1.27 -2.12 19.93
CA LEU A 253 -2.06 -3.35 19.81
C LEU A 253 -1.41 -4.36 18.83
N PHE A 254 -0.54 -3.87 17.94
CA PHE A 254 0.06 -4.66 16.88
C PHE A 254 1.58 -4.43 16.74
N PRO A 255 2.38 -4.74 17.79
CA PRO A 255 3.80 -4.40 17.83
C PRO A 255 4.64 -5.13 16.77
N ARG A 256 4.13 -6.24 16.22
CA ARG A 256 4.80 -7.02 15.16
C ARG A 256 4.33 -6.66 13.74
N SER A 257 3.42 -5.71 13.59
CA SER A 257 2.94 -5.31 12.27
C SER A 257 4.01 -4.53 11.51
N ASN A 258 4.40 -4.99 10.32
CA ASN A 258 5.30 -4.25 9.45
C ASN A 258 4.74 -2.89 9.01
N ARG A 259 3.42 -2.67 9.13
CA ARG A 259 2.78 -1.38 8.81
C ARG A 259 2.91 -0.37 9.95
N PHE A 260 2.72 -0.80 11.19
CA PHE A 260 2.73 0.07 12.37
C PHE A 260 4.05 0.03 13.15
N GLY A 261 4.98 -0.85 12.77
CA GLY A 261 6.27 -1.01 13.43
C GLY A 261 7.27 0.10 13.14
N PHE A 262 6.95 1.07 12.28
CA PHE A 262 7.82 2.22 12.05
C PHE A 262 7.79 3.14 13.26
N THR A 263 8.98 3.52 13.71
CA THR A 263 9.17 4.56 14.72
C THR A 263 9.87 5.72 14.03
N LEU A 264 9.24 6.88 14.06
CA LEU A 264 9.85 8.14 13.65
C LEU A 264 10.47 8.81 14.86
N PHE A 265 11.40 9.70 14.61
CA PHE A 265 12.04 10.51 15.62
C PHE A 265 12.09 11.94 15.09
N PHE A 266 11.78 12.92 15.94
CA PHE A 266 12.02 14.32 15.66
C PHE A 266 13.19 14.79 16.51
N ASP A 267 14.28 15.17 15.86
CA ASP A 267 15.46 15.71 16.51
C ASP A 267 15.21 17.17 16.90
N ARG A 268 15.34 17.50 18.19
CA ARG A 268 14.98 18.83 18.72
C ARG A 268 15.97 19.92 18.33
N GLU A 269 17.24 19.59 18.10
CA GLU A 269 18.28 20.56 17.73
C GLU A 269 18.25 20.87 16.24
N SER A 270 18.18 19.83 15.40
CA SER A 270 18.17 20.00 13.95
C SER A 270 16.79 20.27 13.37
N GLU A 271 15.73 20.12 14.17
CA GLU A 271 14.33 20.21 13.76
C GLU A 271 14.00 19.29 12.56
N LYS A 272 14.62 18.11 12.51
CA LYS A 272 14.44 17.14 11.43
C LYS A 272 13.74 15.89 11.91
N VAL A 273 12.83 15.39 11.08
CA VAL A 273 12.23 14.05 11.27
C VAL A 273 13.19 13.03 10.67
N TYR A 274 13.40 11.91 11.37
CA TYR A 274 14.22 10.79 10.89
C TYR A 274 13.63 9.46 11.35
N MET A 275 14.14 8.38 10.79
CA MET A 275 13.87 7.03 11.27
C MET A 275 15.16 6.21 11.37
N MET A 276 15.13 5.17 12.20
CA MET A 276 16.25 4.23 12.35
C MET A 276 15.99 2.99 11.50
N VAL A 277 16.82 2.75 10.49
CA VAL A 277 16.70 1.59 9.59
C VAL A 277 18.00 0.80 9.62
N GLY A 278 17.96 -0.41 10.18
CA GLY A 278 19.14 -1.26 10.33
C GLY A 278 20.27 -0.58 11.11
N GLY A 279 19.92 0.13 12.19
CA GLY A 279 20.87 0.88 13.04
C GLY A 279 21.39 2.19 12.46
N ARG A 280 20.87 2.66 11.31
CA ARG A 280 21.28 3.92 10.68
C ARG A 280 20.17 4.96 10.72
N ARG A 281 20.56 6.21 10.99
CA ARG A 281 19.69 7.39 10.90
C ARG A 281 19.39 7.72 9.43
N VAL A 282 18.11 7.88 9.13
CA VAL A 282 17.58 8.17 7.80
C VAL A 282 16.68 9.40 7.94
N GLU A 283 17.18 10.57 7.54
CA GLU A 283 16.40 11.82 7.58
C GLU A 283 15.24 11.76 6.58
N LEU A 284 14.09 12.30 6.98
CA LEU A 284 12.92 12.38 6.14
C LEU A 284 12.80 13.82 5.62
N PRO A 285 12.40 13.99 4.35
CA PRO A 285 12.24 15.32 3.75
C PRO A 285 11.17 16.15 4.49
#